data_AF-A0A5A5T7M8-F1
#
_entry.id   AF-A0A5A5T7M8-F1
#
_cell.length_a   1.000
_cell.length_b   1.000
_cell.length_c   1.000
_cell.angle_alpha   90.00
_cell.angle_beta   90.00
_cell.angle_gamma   90.00
#
_symmetry.space_group_name_H-M   'P 1'
#
loop_
_entity.id
_entity.type
_entity.pdbx_description
1 polymer ?
#
loop_
_entity_poly.entity_id
_entity_poly.type
_entity_poly.pdbx_seq_one_letter_code
_entity_poly.pdbx_strand_id
1 'polypeptide(L)'
;MGNNPAVRATVKSAGVTVIRTPLTSKDALQRVAVIEEIGARCLGILRPQDALQVVQMLGQRCNLYEWENEPDNGGPNVTAYSHTWNQHIPQLRAINSHAAFIGPVVAYGDISYIQRFLQLVKAAGNLPDAVSYHLYPCTDQSIETCPQHFEDYTQVAQQVKKAVTQTVGYSLPLAVTEWNYSWKPGQTPHNDAFMQNFTTSSLQALAKAGIALANQFDLASNAGYGSLDMINPLTGMPYPQLVAFQAMIEEYKPHT
;
A
#
# COMPACT_ATOMS: atom_id res chain seq x y z
N MET A 1 14.94 -0.96 1.34
CA MET A 1 15.41 -2.34 1.09
C MET A 1 16.75 -2.36 0.35
N GLY A 2 16.86 -1.80 -0.85
CA GLY A 2 18.15 -1.41 -1.46
C GLY A 2 19.25 -2.49 -1.48
N ASN A 3 20.51 -2.06 -1.46
CA ASN A 3 21.68 -2.96 -1.47
C ASN A 3 22.12 -3.44 -0.07
N ASN A 4 21.36 -3.15 1.00
CA ASN A 4 21.74 -3.55 2.35
C ASN A 4 21.29 -5.01 2.63
N PRO A 5 22.22 -5.98 2.72
CA PRO A 5 21.87 -7.37 2.99
C PRO A 5 21.25 -7.60 4.37
N ALA A 6 21.61 -6.79 5.38
CA ALA A 6 21.04 -6.91 6.73
C ALA A 6 19.55 -6.55 6.72
N VAL A 7 19.17 -5.46 6.05
CA VAL A 7 17.76 -5.09 5.86
C VAL A 7 17.00 -6.22 5.16
N ARG A 8 17.55 -6.78 4.06
CA ARG A 8 16.90 -7.90 3.34
C ARG A 8 16.71 -9.13 4.23
N ALA A 9 17.72 -9.48 5.04
CA ALA A 9 17.62 -10.60 5.98
C ALA A 9 16.50 -10.38 7.01
N THR A 10 16.42 -9.18 7.58
CA THR A 10 15.39 -8.81 8.56
C THR A 10 13.97 -8.84 7.98
N VAL A 11 13.80 -8.32 6.75
CA VAL A 11 12.49 -8.37 6.07
C VAL A 11 12.06 -9.82 5.79
N LYS A 12 13.01 -10.65 5.35
CA LYS A 12 12.78 -12.07 5.10
C LYS A 12 12.41 -12.82 6.37
N SER A 13 13.12 -12.59 7.48
CA SER A 13 12.83 -13.24 8.76
C SER A 13 11.48 -12.82 9.34
N ALA A 14 11.09 -11.55 9.15
CA ALA A 14 9.77 -11.07 9.55
C ALA A 14 8.62 -11.70 8.75
N GLY A 15 8.92 -12.33 7.61
CA GLY A 15 7.93 -12.99 6.76
C GLY A 15 7.03 -12.04 5.98
N VAL A 16 7.53 -10.83 5.66
CA VAL A 16 6.78 -9.85 4.87
C VAL A 16 6.37 -10.45 3.52
N THR A 17 5.06 -10.40 3.22
CA THR A 17 4.48 -11.13 2.08
C THR A 17 4.32 -10.27 0.83
N VAL A 18 4.22 -8.95 0.97
CA VAL A 18 4.08 -8.01 -0.16
C VAL A 18 4.93 -6.78 0.08
N ILE A 19 5.67 -6.36 -0.95
CA ILE A 19 6.40 -5.09 -0.97
C ILE A 19 5.80 -4.17 -2.02
N ARG A 20 5.32 -3.02 -1.54
CA ARG A 20 4.94 -1.89 -2.38
C ARG A 20 6.16 -1.08 -2.77
N THR A 21 6.38 -0.82 -4.06
CA THR A 21 7.50 0.00 -4.52
C THR A 21 7.16 0.78 -5.80
N PRO A 22 7.67 2.01 -5.96
CA PRO A 22 7.71 2.63 -7.28
C PRO A 22 8.60 1.81 -8.21
N LEU A 23 8.18 1.72 -9.47
CA LEU A 23 8.91 1.02 -10.53
C LEU A 23 9.14 1.98 -11.70
N THR A 24 10.37 2.01 -12.19
CA THR A 24 10.72 2.68 -13.44
C THR A 24 11.30 1.68 -14.43
N SER A 25 11.33 2.04 -15.70
CA SER A 25 11.99 1.21 -16.72
C SER A 25 13.47 0.94 -16.41
N LYS A 26 14.12 1.78 -15.60
CA LYS A 26 15.54 1.69 -15.25
C LYS A 26 15.84 0.67 -14.15
N ASP A 27 14.94 0.51 -13.18
CA ASP A 27 15.23 -0.23 -11.94
C ASP A 27 14.24 -1.34 -11.60
N ALA A 28 13.16 -1.50 -12.38
CA ALA A 28 12.11 -2.48 -12.10
C ALA A 28 12.63 -3.92 -11.92
N LEU A 29 13.49 -4.41 -12.82
CA LEU A 29 14.03 -5.78 -12.75
C LEU A 29 14.86 -6.01 -11.49
N GLN A 30 15.67 -5.04 -11.09
CA GLN A 30 16.50 -5.14 -9.88
C GLN A 30 15.63 -5.10 -8.62
N ARG A 31 14.64 -4.20 -8.56
CA ARG A 31 13.73 -4.10 -7.41
C ARG A 31 12.94 -5.40 -7.21
N VAL A 32 12.36 -5.93 -8.29
CA VAL A 32 11.56 -7.16 -8.21
C VAL A 32 12.44 -8.37 -7.88
N ALA A 33 13.68 -8.45 -8.37
CA ALA A 33 14.60 -9.51 -7.96
C ALA A 33 14.84 -9.51 -6.43
N VAL A 34 15.04 -8.34 -5.83
CA VAL A 34 15.21 -8.23 -4.37
C VAL A 34 13.94 -8.63 -3.61
N ILE A 35 12.76 -8.29 -4.13
CA ILE A 35 11.46 -8.70 -3.55
C ILE A 35 11.30 -10.23 -3.61
N GLU A 36 11.69 -10.86 -4.71
CA GLU A 36 11.65 -12.33 -4.86
C GLU A 36 12.64 -13.03 -3.93
N GLU A 37 13.86 -12.50 -3.75
CA GLU A 37 14.89 -13.07 -2.86
C GLU A 37 14.44 -13.22 -1.40
N ILE A 38 13.60 -12.29 -0.94
CA ILE A 38 13.01 -12.31 0.40
C ILE A 38 11.71 -13.13 0.47
N GLY A 39 11.23 -13.65 -0.65
CA GLY A 39 10.00 -14.46 -0.74
C GLY A 39 8.70 -13.65 -0.76
N ALA A 40 8.77 -12.33 -0.97
CA ALA A 40 7.61 -11.47 -1.05
C ALA A 40 7.05 -11.36 -2.48
N ARG A 41 5.83 -10.83 -2.62
CA ARG A 41 5.23 -10.44 -3.89
C ARG A 41 5.40 -8.96 -4.14
N CYS A 42 5.52 -8.58 -5.41
CA CYS A 42 5.60 -7.19 -5.84
C CYS A 42 4.20 -6.57 -5.94
N LEU A 43 4.01 -5.42 -5.27
CA LEU A 43 3.01 -4.41 -5.61
C LEU A 43 3.75 -3.23 -6.27
N GLY A 44 3.61 -3.07 -7.58
CA GLY A 44 4.33 -2.05 -8.34
C GLY A 44 3.54 -0.77 -8.55
N ILE A 45 4.06 0.38 -8.12
CA ILE A 45 3.48 1.68 -8.45
C ILE A 45 3.99 2.10 -9.83
N LEU A 46 3.08 2.22 -10.79
CA LEU A 46 3.38 2.58 -12.17
C LEU A 46 3.22 4.08 -12.39
N ARG A 47 4.06 4.62 -13.29
CA ARG A 47 3.90 5.97 -13.84
C ARG A 47 3.68 5.89 -15.34
N PRO A 48 2.90 6.80 -15.95
CA PRO A 48 2.52 6.71 -17.37
C PRO A 48 3.70 6.51 -18.32
N GLN A 49 4.81 7.24 -18.10
CA GLN A 49 5.97 7.20 -18.99
C GLN A 49 6.72 5.86 -19.01
N ASP A 50 6.60 5.04 -17.95
CA ASP A 50 7.34 3.79 -17.80
C ASP A 50 6.43 2.54 -17.86
N ALA A 51 5.12 2.72 -17.68
CA ALA A 51 4.19 1.63 -17.36
C ALA A 51 4.20 0.47 -18.37
N LEU A 52 4.08 0.77 -19.67
CA LEU A 52 4.06 -0.26 -20.72
C LEU A 52 5.35 -1.09 -20.71
N GLN A 53 6.50 -0.41 -20.62
CA GLN A 53 7.80 -1.06 -20.61
C GLN A 53 7.99 -1.89 -19.33
N VAL A 54 7.61 -1.35 -18.17
CA VAL A 54 7.73 -2.04 -16.88
C VAL A 54 6.88 -3.33 -16.86
N VAL A 55 5.60 -3.26 -17.23
CA VAL A 55 4.72 -4.44 -17.23
C VAL A 55 5.19 -5.49 -18.24
N GLN A 56 5.65 -5.06 -19.42
CA GLN A 56 6.23 -5.95 -20.42
C GLN A 56 7.50 -6.65 -19.93
N MET A 57 8.42 -5.91 -19.30
CA MET A 57 9.69 -6.45 -18.82
C MET A 57 9.53 -7.39 -17.63
N LEU A 58 8.61 -7.08 -16.71
CA LEU A 58 8.41 -7.88 -15.51
C LEU A 58 7.59 -9.14 -15.80
N GLY A 59 6.63 -9.10 -16.72
CA GLY A 59 5.75 -10.23 -17.01
C GLY A 59 5.15 -10.80 -15.72
N GLN A 60 5.27 -12.11 -15.52
CA GLN A 60 4.73 -12.81 -14.33
C GLN A 60 5.49 -12.56 -13.02
N ARG A 61 6.61 -11.82 -13.04
CA ARG A 61 7.40 -11.52 -11.83
C ARG A 61 6.73 -10.48 -10.93
N CYS A 62 5.86 -9.65 -11.50
CA CYS A 62 4.99 -8.76 -10.74
C CYS A 62 3.60 -8.77 -11.39
N ASN A 63 2.59 -9.17 -10.62
CA ASN A 63 1.20 -9.33 -11.08
C ASN A 63 0.22 -8.46 -10.29
N LEU A 64 0.72 -7.46 -9.56
CA LEU A 64 -0.10 -6.54 -8.81
C LEU A 64 0.47 -5.13 -8.97
N TYR A 65 -0.34 -4.20 -9.47
CA TYR A 65 0.10 -2.85 -9.81
C TYR A 65 -0.89 -1.80 -9.32
N GLU A 66 -0.33 -0.65 -8.96
CA GLU A 66 -1.06 0.60 -8.74
C GLU A 66 -0.79 1.59 -9.86
N TRP A 67 -1.81 2.34 -10.24
CA TRP A 67 -1.67 3.43 -11.21
C TRP A 67 -1.47 4.76 -10.51
N GLU A 68 -0.26 5.32 -10.62
CA GLU A 68 0.16 6.56 -9.95
C GLU A 68 0.00 6.49 -8.42
N ASN A 69 0.02 7.63 -7.73
CA ASN A 69 -0.03 7.72 -6.28
C ASN A 69 -0.66 9.05 -5.84
N GLU A 70 -1.64 9.00 -4.95
CA GLU A 70 -2.29 10.16 -4.30
C GLU A 70 -2.72 11.27 -5.27
N PRO A 71 -3.52 10.96 -6.30
CA PRO A 71 -3.91 11.99 -7.27
C PRO A 71 -4.80 13.09 -6.65
N ASP A 72 -5.42 12.84 -5.50
CA ASP A 72 -6.19 13.80 -4.71
C ASP A 72 -5.31 14.77 -3.88
N ASN A 73 -4.02 14.50 -3.73
CA ASN A 73 -3.09 15.32 -2.94
C ASN A 73 -2.26 16.25 -3.83
N GLY A 74 -2.92 17.23 -4.46
CA GLY A 74 -2.28 18.19 -5.37
C GLY A 74 -1.98 17.65 -6.78
N GLY A 75 -2.49 16.46 -7.10
CA GLY A 75 -2.42 15.83 -8.40
C GLY A 75 -3.60 16.17 -9.34
N PRO A 76 -3.84 15.35 -10.38
CA PRO A 76 -4.96 15.54 -11.28
C PRO A 76 -6.30 15.36 -10.57
N ASN A 77 -7.29 16.18 -10.93
CA ASN A 77 -8.66 15.90 -10.50
C ASN A 77 -9.12 14.52 -10.99
N VAL A 78 -10.14 13.96 -10.32
CA VAL A 78 -10.64 12.60 -10.58
C VAL A 78 -11.02 12.33 -12.04
N THR A 79 -11.49 13.35 -12.78
CA THR A 79 -11.82 13.17 -14.21
C THR A 79 -10.56 12.95 -15.04
N ALA A 80 -9.51 13.73 -14.82
CA ALA A 80 -8.24 13.59 -15.51
C ALA A 80 -7.54 12.27 -15.14
N TYR A 81 -7.52 11.91 -13.85
CA TYR A 81 -7.00 10.60 -13.40
C TYR A 81 -7.76 9.42 -14.03
N SER A 82 -9.10 9.47 -14.04
CA SER A 82 -9.90 8.41 -14.66
C SER A 82 -9.68 8.31 -16.16
N HIS A 83 -9.37 9.43 -16.83
CA HIS A 83 -9.02 9.43 -18.25
C HIS A 83 -7.69 8.70 -18.49
N THR A 84 -6.65 8.99 -17.71
CA THR A 84 -5.35 8.30 -17.85
C THR A 84 -5.47 6.81 -17.53
N TRP A 85 -6.24 6.46 -16.48
CA TRP A 85 -6.57 5.07 -16.15
C TRP A 85 -7.22 4.35 -17.33
N ASN A 86 -8.31 4.91 -17.87
CA ASN A 86 -9.07 4.30 -18.96
C ASN A 86 -8.27 4.19 -20.26
N GLN A 87 -7.29 5.05 -20.47
CA GLN A 87 -6.39 4.99 -21.62
C GLN A 87 -5.35 3.87 -21.49
N HIS A 88 -4.76 3.68 -20.31
CA HIS A 88 -3.56 2.83 -20.15
C HIS A 88 -3.87 1.44 -19.61
N ILE A 89 -4.76 1.30 -18.63
CA ILE A 89 -5.02 0.00 -17.98
C ILE A 89 -5.43 -1.10 -18.98
N PRO A 90 -6.28 -0.85 -20.01
CA PRO A 90 -6.59 -1.87 -21.01
C PRO A 90 -5.36 -2.38 -21.77
N GLN A 91 -4.42 -1.48 -22.09
CA GLN A 91 -3.18 -1.83 -22.78
C GLN A 91 -2.27 -2.67 -21.89
N LEU A 92 -2.16 -2.33 -20.60
CA LEU A 92 -1.36 -3.09 -19.63
C LEU A 92 -1.95 -4.48 -19.37
N ARG A 93 -3.29 -4.60 -19.30
CA ARG A 93 -3.98 -5.90 -19.21
C ARG A 93 -3.75 -6.75 -20.46
N ALA A 94 -3.64 -6.15 -21.64
CA ALA A 94 -3.30 -6.88 -22.87
C ALA A 94 -1.86 -7.41 -22.86
N ILE A 95 -0.92 -6.70 -22.21
CA ILE A 95 0.47 -7.14 -22.04
C ILE A 95 0.58 -8.27 -21.01
N ASN A 96 -0.10 -8.13 -19.86
CA ASN A 96 -0.12 -9.15 -18.82
C ASN A 96 -1.55 -9.40 -18.32
N SER A 97 -2.21 -10.39 -18.89
CA SER A 97 -3.59 -10.76 -18.56
C SER A 97 -3.76 -11.40 -17.17
N HIS A 98 -2.66 -11.74 -16.49
CA HIS A 98 -2.68 -12.28 -15.13
C HIS A 98 -2.42 -11.19 -14.06
N ALA A 99 -2.11 -9.96 -14.48
CA ALA A 99 -1.88 -8.86 -13.56
C ALA A 99 -3.19 -8.26 -13.08
N ALA A 100 -3.23 -7.94 -11.78
CA ALA A 100 -4.24 -7.10 -11.16
C ALA A 100 -3.76 -5.63 -11.14
N PHE A 101 -4.67 -4.72 -11.44
CA PHE A 101 -4.49 -3.27 -11.41
C PHE A 101 -5.48 -2.67 -10.41
N ILE A 102 -4.95 -2.04 -9.36
CA ILE A 102 -5.71 -1.49 -8.23
C ILE A 102 -5.54 0.04 -8.17
N GLY A 103 -6.52 0.74 -7.61
CA GLY A 103 -6.53 2.20 -7.53
C GLY A 103 -7.80 2.73 -6.84
N PRO A 104 -7.96 4.05 -6.63
CA PRO A 104 -7.19 5.15 -7.21
C PRO A 104 -5.99 5.63 -6.37
N VAL A 105 -5.64 4.95 -5.28
CA VAL A 105 -4.48 5.29 -4.43
C VAL A 105 -4.62 6.68 -3.79
N VAL A 106 -5.81 7.03 -3.29
CA VAL A 106 -6.06 8.35 -2.68
C VAL A 106 -5.35 8.50 -1.32
N ALA A 107 -4.91 9.72 -0.99
CA ALA A 107 -4.08 10.04 0.19
C ALA A 107 -4.79 9.86 1.54
N TYR A 108 -6.12 9.88 1.50
CA TYR A 108 -6.99 9.46 2.59
C TYR A 108 -8.19 8.72 1.97
N GLY A 109 -9.07 8.14 2.79
CA GLY A 109 -10.31 7.51 2.31
C GLY A 109 -11.32 8.52 1.73
N ASP A 110 -10.94 9.28 0.70
CA ASP A 110 -11.78 10.26 0.01
C ASP A 110 -12.90 9.54 -0.72
N ILE A 111 -14.03 9.40 -0.03
CA ILE A 111 -15.21 8.71 -0.53
C ILE A 111 -15.73 9.36 -1.81
N SER A 112 -15.64 10.69 -1.93
CA SER A 112 -16.12 11.42 -3.10
C SER A 112 -15.27 11.13 -4.33
N TYR A 113 -13.95 11.13 -4.17
CA TYR A 113 -13.00 10.82 -5.22
C TYR A 113 -13.15 9.36 -5.66
N ILE A 114 -13.19 8.42 -4.70
CA ILE A 114 -13.36 6.98 -4.97
C ILE A 114 -14.67 6.72 -5.73
N GLN A 115 -15.80 7.26 -5.26
CA GLN A 115 -17.09 7.08 -5.93
C GLN A 115 -17.06 7.62 -7.36
N ARG A 116 -16.52 8.84 -7.55
CA ARG A 116 -16.47 9.45 -8.88
C ARG A 116 -15.54 8.70 -9.82
N PHE A 117 -14.38 8.25 -9.34
CA PHE A 117 -13.47 7.40 -10.10
C PHE A 117 -14.19 6.13 -10.57
N LEU A 118 -14.80 5.38 -9.65
CA LEU A 118 -15.52 4.14 -9.95
C LEU A 118 -16.65 4.34 -10.95
N GLN A 119 -17.41 5.43 -10.87
CA GLN A 119 -18.44 5.76 -11.86
C GLN A 119 -17.85 5.91 -13.27
N LEU A 120 -16.75 6.66 -13.40
CA LEU A 120 -16.12 6.97 -14.68
C LEU A 120 -15.46 5.73 -15.31
N VAL A 121 -14.73 4.93 -14.52
CA VAL A 121 -14.08 3.73 -15.05
C VAL A 121 -15.07 2.58 -15.28
N LYS A 122 -16.16 2.50 -14.52
CA LYS A 122 -17.28 1.58 -14.80
C LYS A 122 -17.93 1.90 -16.15
N ALA A 123 -18.22 3.17 -16.41
CA ALA A 123 -18.81 3.60 -17.68
C ALA A 123 -17.92 3.27 -18.90
N ALA A 124 -16.60 3.23 -18.69
CA ALA A 124 -15.62 2.84 -19.71
C ALA A 124 -15.33 1.33 -19.77
N GLY A 125 -15.93 0.52 -18.89
CA GLY A 125 -15.68 -0.93 -18.84
C GLY A 125 -14.33 -1.34 -18.23
N ASN A 126 -13.67 -0.45 -17.48
CA ASN A 126 -12.29 -0.61 -17.01
C ASN A 126 -12.18 -0.54 -15.47
N LEU A 127 -13.05 -1.24 -14.76
CA LEU A 127 -13.02 -1.29 -13.29
C LEU A 127 -11.65 -1.78 -12.76
N PRO A 128 -11.19 -1.27 -11.60
CA PRO A 128 -10.02 -1.81 -10.93
C PRO A 128 -10.32 -3.19 -10.33
N ASP A 129 -9.28 -4.00 -10.13
CA ASP A 129 -9.40 -5.32 -9.49
C ASP A 129 -9.57 -5.20 -7.97
N ALA A 130 -9.13 -4.08 -7.38
CA ALA A 130 -9.37 -3.71 -5.98
C ALA A 130 -9.35 -2.18 -5.83
N VAL A 131 -9.99 -1.67 -4.78
CA VAL A 131 -9.93 -0.25 -4.43
C VAL A 131 -8.84 -0.01 -3.41
N SER A 132 -7.87 0.86 -3.73
CA SER A 132 -6.77 1.21 -2.83
C SER A 132 -6.78 2.68 -2.39
N TYR A 133 -6.33 2.91 -1.16
CA TYR A 133 -6.25 4.21 -0.51
C TYR A 133 -5.25 4.18 0.66
N HIS A 134 -4.90 5.35 1.18
CA HIS A 134 -3.95 5.51 2.28
C HIS A 134 -4.63 5.95 3.58
N LEU A 135 -3.97 5.73 4.72
CA LEU A 135 -4.47 6.15 6.04
C LEU A 135 -3.36 6.46 7.06
N TYR A 136 -3.44 7.66 7.66
CA TYR A 136 -2.52 8.12 8.71
C TYR A 136 -3.29 8.73 9.89
N PRO A 137 -3.97 7.89 10.71
CA PRO A 137 -5.01 8.32 11.66
C PRO A 137 -4.48 9.18 12.81
N CYS A 138 -3.18 9.16 13.08
CA CYS A 138 -2.58 9.88 14.20
C CYS A 138 -1.73 11.08 13.75
N THR A 139 -1.93 11.56 12.52
CA THR A 139 -1.36 12.83 12.09
C THR A 139 -1.86 13.95 13.00
N ASP A 140 -0.94 14.75 13.53
CA ASP A 140 -1.21 15.83 14.49
C ASP A 140 -1.88 15.38 15.80
N GLN A 141 -1.82 14.08 16.12
CA GLN A 141 -2.25 13.53 17.40
C GLN A 141 -1.06 13.31 18.34
N SER A 142 -1.32 13.32 19.65
CA SER A 142 -0.34 12.88 20.64
C SER A 142 -0.40 11.36 20.83
N ILE A 143 0.62 10.79 21.48
CA ILE A 143 0.66 9.36 21.83
C ILE A 143 -0.55 8.98 22.70
N GLU A 144 -1.00 9.89 23.56
CA GLU A 144 -2.12 9.67 24.48
C GLU A 144 -3.49 9.74 23.77
N THR A 145 -3.63 10.56 22.73
CA THR A 145 -4.90 10.71 22.01
C THR A 145 -5.04 9.74 20.84
N CYS A 146 -3.92 9.36 20.20
CA CYS A 146 -3.89 8.45 19.05
C CYS A 146 -4.67 7.13 19.22
N PRO A 147 -4.69 6.45 20.40
CA PRO A 147 -5.51 5.25 20.61
C PRO A 147 -6.99 5.40 20.29
N GLN A 148 -7.55 6.61 20.37
CA GLN A 148 -8.95 6.88 20.03
C GLN A 148 -9.22 6.73 18.52
N HIS A 149 -8.17 6.77 17.70
CA HIS A 149 -8.21 6.71 16.25
C HIS A 149 -7.88 5.33 15.66
N PHE A 150 -7.64 4.31 16.49
CA PHE A 150 -7.32 2.97 15.99
C PHE A 150 -8.47 2.36 15.18
N GLU A 151 -9.72 2.69 15.51
CA GLU A 151 -10.89 2.21 14.77
C GLU A 151 -11.17 3.00 13.47
N ASP A 152 -10.42 4.07 13.17
CA ASP A 152 -10.58 4.84 11.93
C ASP A 152 -10.32 3.95 10.70
N TYR A 153 -9.40 2.96 10.82
CA TYR A 153 -9.20 1.93 9.78
C TYR A 153 -10.51 1.17 9.47
N THR A 154 -11.22 0.71 10.51
CA THR A 154 -12.49 0.00 10.36
C THR A 154 -13.57 0.90 9.78
N GLN A 155 -13.69 2.13 10.30
CA GLN A 155 -14.73 3.07 9.90
C GLN A 155 -14.58 3.49 8.43
N VAL A 156 -13.37 3.86 8.03
CA VAL A 156 -13.08 4.26 6.64
C VAL A 156 -13.31 3.07 5.70
N ALA A 157 -12.84 1.88 6.04
CA ALA A 157 -13.06 0.68 5.22
C ALA A 157 -14.56 0.39 5.00
N GLN A 158 -15.40 0.56 6.02
CA GLN A 158 -16.86 0.41 5.89
C GLN A 158 -17.47 1.46 4.95
N GLN A 159 -17.02 2.72 5.05
CA GLN A 159 -17.47 3.80 4.17
C GLN A 159 -17.06 3.53 2.71
N VAL A 160 -15.81 3.13 2.47
CA VAL A 160 -15.30 2.77 1.15
C VAL A 160 -16.07 1.56 0.60
N LYS A 161 -16.27 0.50 1.39
CA LYS A 161 -17.03 -0.70 0.98
C LYS A 161 -18.46 -0.36 0.56
N LYS A 162 -19.12 0.53 1.30
CA LYS A 162 -20.47 1.02 0.97
C LYS A 162 -20.45 1.80 -0.35
N ALA A 163 -19.49 2.72 -0.50
CA ALA A 163 -19.33 3.52 -1.71
C ALA A 163 -19.07 2.66 -2.96
N VAL A 164 -18.20 1.66 -2.84
CA VAL A 164 -17.93 0.67 -3.88
C VAL A 164 -19.22 -0.04 -4.27
N THR A 165 -19.89 -0.66 -3.29
CA THR A 165 -21.09 -1.48 -3.54
C THR A 165 -22.22 -0.66 -4.17
N GLN A 166 -22.44 0.57 -3.70
CA GLN A 166 -23.44 1.48 -4.26
C GLN A 166 -23.13 1.91 -5.69
N THR A 167 -21.86 2.05 -6.05
CA THR A 167 -21.44 2.53 -7.37
C THR A 167 -21.39 1.40 -8.40
N VAL A 168 -20.76 0.28 -8.04
CA VAL A 168 -20.49 -0.81 -8.99
C VAL A 168 -21.56 -1.90 -8.96
N GLY A 169 -22.29 -2.06 -7.84
CA GLY A 169 -23.37 -3.05 -7.66
C GLY A 169 -22.93 -4.36 -6.99
N TYR A 170 -21.64 -4.49 -6.68
CA TYR A 170 -21.03 -5.62 -5.98
C TYR A 170 -19.81 -5.16 -5.18
N SER A 171 -19.26 -6.01 -4.33
CA SER A 171 -18.05 -5.68 -3.56
C SER A 171 -16.78 -5.92 -4.39
N LEU A 172 -15.85 -4.97 -4.33
CA LEU A 172 -14.46 -5.16 -4.74
C LEU A 172 -13.59 -5.35 -3.48
N PRO A 173 -12.47 -6.09 -3.55
CA PRO A 173 -11.47 -6.10 -2.50
C PRO A 173 -10.99 -4.67 -2.19
N LEU A 174 -10.69 -4.41 -0.92
CA LEU A 174 -10.12 -3.14 -0.47
C LEU A 174 -8.67 -3.34 -0.05
N ALA A 175 -7.83 -2.34 -0.33
CA ALA A 175 -6.43 -2.34 0.03
C ALA A 175 -6.05 -1.01 0.70
N VAL A 176 -5.37 -1.07 1.85
CA VAL A 176 -4.75 0.10 2.48
C VAL A 176 -3.27 0.06 2.15
N THR A 177 -2.92 0.56 0.97
CA THR A 177 -1.60 0.38 0.36
C THR A 177 -0.54 1.33 0.90
N GLU A 178 -0.92 2.25 1.77
CA GLU A 178 0.03 3.04 2.55
C GLU A 178 -0.63 3.46 3.87
N TRP A 179 0.02 3.16 4.99
CA TRP A 179 -0.43 3.63 6.29
C TRP A 179 0.70 3.73 7.30
N ASN A 180 0.59 4.61 8.27
CA ASN A 180 1.42 4.66 9.47
C ASN A 180 0.75 5.54 10.53
N TYR A 181 1.43 5.81 11.65
CA TYR A 181 0.99 6.76 12.67
C TYR A 181 0.68 8.14 12.07
N SER A 182 1.67 8.74 11.41
CA SER A 182 1.58 10.05 10.75
C SER A 182 2.41 10.03 9.47
N TRP A 183 1.98 10.79 8.47
CA TRP A 183 2.77 11.04 7.27
C TRP A 183 3.81 12.16 7.48
N LYS A 184 3.66 12.95 8.56
CA LYS A 184 4.53 14.10 8.82
C LYS A 184 5.88 13.66 9.43
N PRO A 185 7.00 14.17 8.91
CA PRO A 185 8.32 13.93 9.48
C PRO A 185 8.38 14.26 10.98
N GLY A 186 8.98 13.36 11.77
CA GLY A 186 9.22 13.58 13.20
C GLY A 186 8.00 13.47 14.12
N GLN A 187 6.81 13.16 13.60
CA GLN A 187 5.61 12.95 14.45
C GLN A 187 5.46 11.51 14.92
N THR A 188 5.88 10.53 14.11
CA THR A 188 5.82 9.12 14.49
C THR A 188 6.81 8.85 15.64
N PRO A 189 6.38 8.28 16.79
CA PRO A 189 7.27 7.93 17.89
C PRO A 189 8.36 6.96 17.44
N HIS A 190 9.60 7.43 17.37
CA HIS A 190 10.70 6.64 16.82
C HIS A 190 11.29 5.67 17.84
N ASN A 191 11.36 4.38 17.48
CA ASN A 191 11.87 3.32 18.36
C ASN A 191 11.19 3.29 19.74
N ASP A 192 9.89 3.59 19.77
CA ASP A 192 9.08 3.67 20.98
C ASP A 192 8.19 2.42 21.12
N ALA A 193 8.03 1.92 22.35
CA ALA A 193 7.16 0.76 22.63
C ALA A 193 5.70 1.00 22.24
N PHE A 194 5.24 2.26 22.26
CA PHE A 194 3.92 2.65 21.77
C PHE A 194 3.70 2.20 20.32
N MET A 195 4.72 2.27 19.47
CA MET A 195 4.59 1.89 18.06
C MET A 195 4.32 0.40 17.86
N GLN A 196 4.76 -0.46 18.78
CA GLN A 196 4.38 -1.88 18.75
C GLN A 196 2.87 -2.04 19.00
N ASN A 197 2.32 -1.32 19.98
CA ASN A 197 0.89 -1.35 20.28
C ASN A 197 0.06 -0.75 19.15
N PHE A 198 0.47 0.44 18.64
CA PHE A 198 -0.15 1.08 17.49
C PHE A 198 -0.23 0.14 16.28
N THR A 199 0.90 -0.46 15.88
CA THR A 199 0.94 -1.36 14.73
C THR A 199 0.07 -2.60 14.97
N THR A 200 0.12 -3.20 16.16
CA THR A 200 -0.70 -4.38 16.49
C THR A 200 -2.19 -4.08 16.39
N SER A 201 -2.67 -2.99 17.02
CA SER A 201 -4.08 -2.61 16.98
C SER A 201 -4.53 -2.19 15.58
N SER A 202 -3.70 -1.48 14.84
CA SER A 202 -4.00 -1.06 13.45
C SER A 202 -4.17 -2.27 12.54
N LEU A 203 -3.26 -3.24 12.65
CA LEU A 203 -3.33 -4.50 11.92
C LEU A 203 -4.59 -5.32 12.25
N GLN A 204 -4.95 -5.40 13.53
CA GLN A 204 -6.20 -6.04 13.95
C GLN A 204 -7.44 -5.33 13.39
N ALA A 205 -7.44 -3.99 13.37
CA ALA A 205 -8.53 -3.20 12.79
C ALA A 205 -8.64 -3.42 11.27
N LEU A 206 -7.52 -3.42 10.55
CA LEU A 206 -7.45 -3.73 9.11
C LEU A 206 -8.00 -5.14 8.81
N ALA A 207 -7.60 -6.15 9.60
CA ALA A 207 -8.09 -7.52 9.46
C ALA A 207 -9.60 -7.63 9.76
N LYS A 208 -10.07 -7.04 10.87
CA LYS A 208 -11.49 -6.96 11.24
C LYS A 208 -12.34 -6.28 10.15
N ALA A 209 -11.78 -5.28 9.49
CA ALA A 209 -12.42 -4.56 8.40
C ALA A 209 -12.48 -5.35 7.07
N GLY A 210 -11.76 -6.48 6.97
CA GLY A 210 -11.67 -7.28 5.76
C GLY A 210 -10.82 -6.63 4.68
N ILE A 211 -9.79 -5.85 5.06
CA ILE A 211 -8.80 -5.33 4.13
C ILE A 211 -7.98 -6.50 3.56
N ALA A 212 -7.95 -6.62 2.24
CA ALA A 212 -7.32 -7.74 1.54
C ALA A 212 -5.79 -7.59 1.45
N LEU A 213 -5.30 -6.34 1.52
CA LEU A 213 -3.90 -6.00 1.37
C LEU A 213 -3.59 -4.74 2.18
N ALA A 214 -2.50 -4.75 2.95
CA ALA A 214 -2.06 -3.57 3.68
C ALA A 214 -0.53 -3.43 3.64
N ASN A 215 -0.03 -2.21 3.50
CA ASN A 215 1.40 -1.91 3.50
C ASN A 215 1.70 -0.74 4.43
N GLN A 216 2.42 -0.99 5.53
CA GLN A 216 2.86 0.07 6.42
C GLN A 216 4.04 0.84 5.80
N PHE A 217 3.94 2.16 5.81
CA PHE A 217 4.98 3.07 5.31
C PHE A 217 5.87 3.50 6.47
N ASP A 218 7.19 3.39 6.45
CA ASP A 218 8.03 2.81 5.40
C ASP A 218 8.99 1.76 5.95
N LEU A 219 9.60 1.00 5.06
CA LEU A 219 10.40 -0.13 5.49
C LEU A 219 11.77 0.27 6.07
N ALA A 220 12.52 1.11 5.34
CA ALA A 220 13.95 1.38 5.60
C ALA A 220 14.51 2.41 4.59
N SER A 221 13.80 3.51 4.36
CA SER A 221 14.18 4.54 3.37
C SER A 221 14.65 5.85 4.00
N ASN A 222 14.71 5.91 5.33
CA ASN A 222 14.92 7.12 6.10
C ASN A 222 13.80 8.16 5.90
N ALA A 223 12.54 7.71 5.71
CA ALA A 223 11.43 8.64 5.51
C ALA A 223 11.09 9.35 6.82
N GLY A 224 10.73 10.63 6.70
CA GLY A 224 10.53 11.50 7.86
C GLY A 224 11.73 11.57 8.81
N TYR A 225 12.95 11.52 8.27
CA TYR A 225 14.19 11.43 9.04
C TYR A 225 14.34 10.11 9.84
N GLY A 226 13.75 9.03 9.32
CA GLY A 226 13.79 7.70 9.91
C GLY A 226 12.70 7.43 10.94
N SER A 227 11.85 8.42 11.25
CA SER A 227 10.76 8.21 12.22
C SER A 227 9.66 7.28 11.68
N LEU A 228 9.53 7.16 10.35
CA LEU A 228 8.52 6.30 9.71
C LEU A 228 9.04 4.90 9.40
N ASP A 229 10.36 4.72 9.38
CA ASP A 229 11.01 3.44 9.09
C ASP A 229 10.57 2.36 10.09
N MET A 230 10.41 1.13 9.59
CA MET A 230 10.20 -0.08 10.39
C MET A 230 11.51 -0.82 10.70
N ILE A 231 12.60 -0.45 10.02
CA ILE A 231 13.93 -1.06 10.14
C ILE A 231 14.96 0.05 10.06
N ASN A 232 15.97 0.00 10.92
CA ASN A 232 17.12 0.87 10.80
C ASN A 232 17.86 0.59 9.47
N PRO A 233 17.97 1.57 8.55
CA PRO A 233 18.51 1.34 7.20
C PRO A 233 20.01 1.07 7.18
N LEU A 234 20.74 1.38 8.26
CA LEU A 234 22.17 1.16 8.39
C LEU A 234 22.47 -0.23 8.97
N THR A 235 21.82 -0.57 10.08
CA THR A 235 22.12 -1.79 10.84
C THR A 235 21.26 -2.99 10.45
N GLY A 236 20.12 -2.75 9.81
CA GLY A 236 19.11 -3.79 9.55
C GLY A 236 18.33 -4.20 10.80
N MET A 237 18.51 -3.52 11.94
CA MET A 237 17.78 -3.85 13.16
C MET A 237 16.30 -3.47 13.03
N PRO A 238 15.36 -4.36 13.43
CA PRO A 238 13.93 -4.06 13.41
C PRO A 238 13.58 -3.00 14.46
N TYR A 239 12.68 -2.09 14.10
CA TYR A 239 11.98 -1.22 15.06
C TYR A 239 10.69 -1.90 15.57
N PRO A 240 10.07 -1.37 16.64
CA PRO A 240 8.89 -1.98 17.26
C PRO A 240 7.72 -2.26 16.30
N GLN A 241 7.54 -1.46 15.25
CA GLN A 241 6.53 -1.73 14.22
C GLN A 241 6.76 -3.07 13.51
N LEU A 242 8.00 -3.39 13.12
CA LEU A 242 8.28 -4.64 12.41
C LEU A 242 8.08 -5.85 13.32
N VAL A 243 8.40 -5.73 14.61
CA VAL A 243 8.15 -6.78 15.61
C VAL A 243 6.65 -7.09 15.71
N ALA A 244 5.80 -6.07 15.77
CA ALA A 244 4.35 -6.25 15.74
C ALA A 244 3.87 -6.91 14.44
N PHE A 245 4.41 -6.50 13.29
CA PHE A 245 4.12 -7.11 11.99
C PHE A 245 4.46 -8.60 11.95
N GLN A 246 5.66 -8.96 12.42
CA GLN A 246 6.12 -10.33 12.48
C GLN A 246 5.21 -11.19 13.36
N ALA A 247 4.83 -10.70 14.54
CA ALA A 247 3.94 -11.41 15.44
C ALA A 247 2.57 -11.71 14.81
N MET A 248 1.98 -10.72 14.12
CA MET A 248 0.72 -10.95 13.41
C MET A 248 0.89 -11.94 12.26
N ILE A 249 1.96 -11.84 11.47
CA ILE A 249 2.24 -12.79 10.39
C ILE A 249 2.35 -14.22 10.95
N GLU A 250 3.02 -14.41 12.08
CA GLU A 250 3.16 -15.70 12.74
C GLU A 250 1.81 -16.27 13.23
N GLU A 251 0.91 -15.42 13.73
CA GLU A 251 -0.45 -15.81 14.15
C GLU A 251 -1.29 -16.39 12.99
N TYR A 252 -1.15 -15.84 11.78
CA TYR A 252 -1.93 -16.25 10.61
C TYR A 252 -1.18 -17.20 9.64
N LYS A 253 0.07 -17.57 9.95
CA LYS A 253 0.78 -18.59 9.17
C LYS A 253 0.08 -19.94 9.36
N PRO A 254 -0.30 -20.64 8.27
CA PRO A 254 -0.83 -21.99 8.38
C PRO A 254 0.17 -22.87 9.14
N HIS A 255 -0.27 -23.50 10.23
CA HIS A 255 0.51 -24.53 10.88
C HIS A 255 0.56 -25.73 9.93
N THR A 256 1.71 -25.94 9.30
CA THR A 256 2.00 -27.11 8.45
C THR A 256 2.39 -28.31 9.28
#